data_AF-A0A6V8CHQ1-F1
#
_entry.id   AF-A0A6V8CHQ1-F1
#
_cell.length_a   1.000
_cell.length_b   1.000
_cell.length_c   1.000
_cell.angle_alpha   90.00
_cell.angle_beta   90.00
_cell.angle_gamma   90.00
#
_symmetry.space_group_name_H-M   'P 1'
#
loop_
_entity.id
_entity.type
_entity.pdbx_description
1 polymer ?
#
loop_
_entity_poly.entity_id
_entity_poly.type
_entity_poly.pdbx_seq_one_letter_code
_entity_poly.pdbx_strand_id
1 'polypeptide(L)'
;MEEPMFSPDGKFMWSGSEWIPAPPGTSPQQLHMQDSVIGGDVINNTTIHNDPSAVTEAVIAALQQMGMLGQVVEQSPPPSSDVELTTTLETGTRVFVNWKNYGHFYAGKVARRNQDGTYLIHFDDGDVEDHVNMGRIRPLDENSEAVQAYIEHDNEAERELIEAFQVFDKTQTGTIPAREYLRILTEIGEDPMPVEDVLNEFVDLGIMLDSEIDYRALAKFMVASERHESDYSVKKEVVIHDASIEEDILSGYAYAHPKLGEGRINSSTILDITYDERATARVETRNTVFIVGPTGWKVRPENHPFNNPFTIGQKVSIEWNGTWWDGQILDIKEDKYLISYQNYSSSWDEWVGASRLRKI
;
A
#
# COMPACT_ATOMS: atom_id res chain seq x y z
N MET A 1 -17.23 -26.76 40.92
CA MET A 1 -18.45 -26.30 40.23
C MET A 1 -17.95 -25.54 39.03
N GLU A 2 -18.26 -26.03 37.82
CA GLU A 2 -17.82 -25.39 36.57
C GLU A 2 -18.65 -24.12 36.33
N GLU A 3 -18.00 -23.08 35.82
CA GLU A 3 -18.66 -21.82 35.51
C GLU A 3 -19.59 -21.98 34.28
N PRO A 4 -20.81 -21.40 34.31
CA PRO A 4 -21.75 -21.52 33.21
C PRO A 4 -21.24 -20.80 31.95
N MET A 5 -21.28 -21.49 30.81
CA MET A 5 -20.87 -20.99 29.50
C MET A 5 -22.03 -20.25 28.82
N PHE A 6 -21.77 -19.04 28.32
CA PHE A 6 -22.76 -18.18 27.65
C PHE A 6 -22.40 -17.94 26.18
N SER A 7 -23.40 -17.63 25.36
CA SER A 7 -23.21 -17.20 23.97
C SER A 7 -22.54 -15.83 23.89
N PRO A 8 -21.83 -15.50 22.78
CA PRO A 8 -21.13 -14.21 22.62
C PRO A 8 -22.05 -12.98 22.73
N ASP A 9 -23.34 -13.13 22.43
CA ASP A 9 -24.36 -12.09 22.55
C ASP A 9 -25.06 -12.07 23.94
N GLY A 10 -24.68 -12.98 24.84
CA GLY A 10 -25.19 -13.10 26.21
C GLY A 10 -26.64 -13.59 26.33
N LYS A 11 -27.28 -14.00 25.23
CA LYS A 11 -28.71 -14.36 25.21
C LYS A 11 -29.00 -15.80 25.59
N PHE A 12 -28.01 -16.69 25.46
CA PHE A 12 -28.17 -18.12 25.70
C PHE A 12 -27.08 -18.67 26.63
N MET A 13 -27.44 -19.70 27.40
CA MET A 13 -26.56 -20.40 28.32
C MET A 13 -26.52 -21.89 27.95
N TRP A 14 -25.33 -22.49 28.02
CA TRP A 14 -25.14 -23.92 27.73
C TRP A 14 -25.51 -24.76 28.95
N SER A 15 -26.48 -25.67 28.81
CA SER A 15 -26.95 -26.53 29.90
C SER A 15 -26.10 -27.80 30.09
N GLY A 16 -25.11 -28.04 29.21
CA GLY A 16 -24.34 -29.27 29.11
C GLY A 16 -24.79 -30.18 27.96
N SER A 17 -26.01 -29.98 27.43
CA SER A 17 -26.53 -30.75 26.29
C SER A 17 -27.25 -29.90 25.23
N GLU A 18 -27.72 -28.70 25.58
CA GLU A 18 -28.40 -27.80 24.65
C GLU A 18 -28.28 -26.33 25.06
N TRP A 19 -28.51 -25.42 24.12
CA TRP A 19 -28.55 -23.98 24.37
C TRP A 19 -29.93 -23.57 24.87
N ILE A 20 -30.00 -23.03 26.09
CA ILE A 20 -31.24 -22.54 26.70
C ILE A 20 -31.20 -21.01 26.87
N PRO A 21 -32.34 -20.31 26.85
CA PRO A 21 -32.38 -18.86 27.09
C PRO A 21 -31.79 -18.49 28.45
N ALA A 22 -30.90 -17.49 28.48
CA ALA A 22 -30.26 -17.03 29.71
C ALA A 22 -31.28 -16.33 30.65
N PRO A 23 -31.18 -16.50 31.98
CA PRO A 23 -32.05 -15.81 32.93
C PRO A 23 -31.91 -14.28 32.83
N PRO A 24 -33.00 -13.51 32.91
CA PRO A 24 -32.95 -12.05 32.84
C PRO A 24 -32.24 -11.49 34.08
N GLY A 25 -31.09 -10.83 33.88
CA GLY A 25 -30.34 -10.15 34.95
C GLY A 25 -28.83 -10.33 34.94
N THR A 26 -28.27 -11.16 34.05
CA THR A 26 -26.82 -11.36 33.89
C THR A 26 -26.37 -10.89 32.51
N SER A 27 -26.08 -9.60 32.40
CA SER A 27 -25.36 -9.01 31.26
C SER A 27 -24.53 -7.83 31.78
N PRO A 28 -23.21 -7.80 31.62
CA PRO A 28 -22.45 -6.56 31.71
C PRO A 28 -22.37 -5.95 30.31
N GLN A 29 -23.28 -5.04 29.99
CA GLN A 29 -23.18 -4.15 28.83
C GLN A 29 -22.55 -2.83 29.25
N GLN A 30 -21.59 -2.35 28.46
CA GLN A 30 -21.46 -0.91 28.20
C GLN A 30 -20.86 -0.68 26.81
N LEU A 31 -21.74 -0.59 25.81
CA LEU A 31 -21.49 0.17 24.57
C LEU A 31 -22.58 1.24 24.51
N HIS A 32 -22.16 2.50 24.59
CA HIS A 32 -23.03 3.66 24.45
C HIS A 32 -23.12 4.01 22.96
N MET A 33 -24.31 3.87 22.37
CA MET A 33 -24.63 4.38 21.04
C MET A 33 -25.60 5.56 21.22
N GLN A 34 -25.24 6.73 20.70
CA GLN A 34 -26.19 7.81 20.45
C GLN A 34 -26.49 7.85 18.96
N ASP A 35 -27.76 7.60 18.65
CA ASP A 35 -28.42 7.74 17.36
C ASP A 35 -28.77 9.22 17.10
N SER A 36 -28.57 9.71 15.88
CA SER A 36 -29.18 10.95 15.36
C SER A 36 -29.12 10.99 13.84
N VAL A 37 -30.19 10.55 13.21
CA VAL A 37 -30.52 10.85 11.82
C VAL A 37 -31.12 12.27 11.74
N ILE A 38 -30.42 13.23 11.14
CA ILE A 38 -31.03 14.41 10.49
C ILE A 38 -30.25 14.73 9.21
N GLY A 39 -30.97 14.76 8.09
CA GLY A 39 -30.44 15.10 6.78
C GLY A 39 -29.95 16.55 6.70
N GLY A 40 -28.87 16.71 5.95
CA GLY A 40 -28.29 17.99 5.57
C GLY A 40 -27.40 17.75 4.36
N ASP A 41 -27.79 18.35 3.26
CA ASP A 41 -27.13 18.40 1.96
C ASP A 41 -25.63 18.75 2.10
N VAL A 42 -24.73 17.85 1.70
CA VAL A 42 -23.32 18.18 1.42
C VAL A 42 -22.85 17.33 0.24
N ILE A 43 -22.89 17.93 -0.94
CA ILE A 43 -22.22 17.45 -2.14
C ILE A 43 -20.72 17.59 -1.89
N ASN A 44 -20.08 16.56 -1.35
CA ASN A 44 -18.62 16.44 -1.40
C ASN A 44 -18.28 15.40 -2.47
N ASN A 45 -17.80 15.94 -3.59
CA ASN A 45 -17.06 15.22 -4.61
C ASN A 45 -15.83 14.58 -3.95
N THR A 46 -15.99 13.37 -3.40
CA THR A 46 -14.88 12.53 -2.98
C THR A 46 -14.28 11.99 -4.25
N THR A 47 -13.26 12.67 -4.77
CA THR A 47 -12.34 12.07 -5.73
C THR A 47 -11.61 10.95 -4.98
N ILE A 48 -12.12 9.74 -5.19
CA ILE A 48 -11.50 8.49 -4.74
C ILE A 48 -10.16 8.41 -5.48
N HIS A 49 -9.08 8.53 -4.73
CA HIS A 49 -7.78 8.10 -5.21
C HIS A 49 -7.64 6.63 -4.79
N ASN A 50 -8.04 5.74 -5.70
CA ASN A 50 -7.62 4.33 -5.67
C ASN A 50 -6.09 4.28 -5.69
N ASP A 51 -5.53 3.26 -5.07
CA ASP A 51 -4.19 2.77 -5.40
C ASP A 51 -4.31 1.52 -6.29
N PRO A 52 -4.50 1.69 -7.61
CA PRO A 52 -4.74 0.56 -8.51
C PRO A 52 -3.50 -0.35 -8.71
N SER A 53 -2.36 -0.06 -8.08
CA SER A 53 -1.13 -0.86 -8.20
C SER A 53 -1.21 -2.19 -7.43
N ALA A 54 -1.78 -2.21 -6.22
CA ALA A 54 -1.79 -3.40 -5.36
C ALA A 54 -2.62 -4.56 -5.95
N VAL A 55 -3.81 -4.25 -6.49
CA VAL A 55 -4.57 -5.24 -7.29
C VAL A 55 -3.77 -5.71 -8.48
N THR A 56 -3.09 -4.80 -9.15
CA THR A 56 -2.48 -5.10 -10.44
C THR A 56 -1.30 -6.05 -10.32
N GLU A 57 -0.45 -5.84 -9.31
CA GLU A 57 0.73 -6.66 -9.05
C GLU A 57 0.36 -8.10 -8.66
N ALA A 58 -0.67 -8.24 -7.81
CA ALA A 58 -1.25 -9.51 -7.44
C ALA A 58 -1.68 -10.36 -8.66
N VAL A 59 -2.16 -9.68 -9.69
CA VAL A 59 -2.76 -10.30 -10.86
C VAL A 59 -1.71 -10.66 -11.89
N ILE A 60 -0.72 -9.78 -12.07
CA ILE A 60 0.47 -10.07 -12.89
C ILE A 60 1.18 -11.31 -12.34
N ALA A 61 1.40 -11.36 -11.01
CA ALA A 61 2.04 -12.49 -10.35
C ALA A 61 1.26 -13.80 -10.54
N ALA A 62 -0.07 -13.76 -10.38
CA ALA A 62 -0.92 -14.93 -10.59
C ALA A 62 -0.85 -15.45 -12.04
N LEU A 63 -0.88 -14.55 -13.03
CA LEU A 63 -0.87 -14.93 -14.46
C LEU A 63 0.50 -15.40 -14.98
N GLN A 64 1.61 -14.80 -14.52
CA GLN A 64 2.97 -15.23 -14.87
C GLN A 64 3.24 -16.67 -14.41
N GLN A 65 2.82 -17.00 -13.18
CA GLN A 65 3.04 -18.34 -12.59
C GLN A 65 2.20 -19.44 -13.26
N MET A 66 1.10 -19.09 -13.92
CA MET A 66 0.31 -20.02 -14.72
C MET A 66 0.93 -20.34 -16.08
N GLY A 67 2.10 -19.75 -16.40
CA GLY A 67 2.72 -19.86 -17.72
C GLY A 67 1.87 -19.23 -18.83
N MET A 68 0.97 -18.32 -18.46
CA MET A 68 0.08 -17.60 -19.38
C MET A 68 0.68 -16.30 -19.89
N LEU A 69 1.83 -15.87 -19.33
CA LEU A 69 2.59 -14.70 -19.75
C LEU A 69 4.06 -15.08 -19.94
N GLY A 70 4.73 -14.50 -20.95
CA GLY A 70 6.18 -14.57 -21.10
C GLY A 70 6.93 -13.77 -20.02
N GLN A 71 8.28 -13.84 -19.98
CA GLN A 71 9.07 -12.93 -19.14
C GLN A 71 8.79 -11.49 -19.58
N VAL A 72 8.15 -10.71 -18.72
CA VAL A 72 7.93 -9.26 -18.93
C VAL A 72 9.31 -8.60 -18.95
N VAL A 73 9.73 -8.15 -20.12
CA VAL A 73 11.00 -7.44 -20.31
C VAL A 73 10.75 -5.97 -19.94
N GLU A 74 11.50 -5.46 -18.96
CA GLU A 74 11.43 -4.06 -18.51
C GLU A 74 11.51 -3.10 -19.71
N GLN A 75 10.40 -2.41 -19.98
CA GLN A 75 10.28 -1.54 -21.14
C GLN A 75 10.94 -0.18 -20.88
N SER A 76 11.89 0.19 -21.73
CA SER A 76 12.50 1.52 -21.70
C SER A 76 11.46 2.61 -22.02
N PRO A 77 11.57 3.82 -21.44
CA PRO A 77 10.67 4.93 -21.72
C PRO A 77 10.58 5.20 -23.23
N PRO A 78 9.45 5.72 -23.75
CA PRO A 78 9.28 5.98 -25.17
C PRO A 78 10.47 6.82 -25.66
N PRO A 79 11.09 6.46 -26.80
CA PRO A 79 12.27 7.15 -27.29
C PRO A 79 11.96 8.63 -27.43
N SER A 80 12.82 9.48 -26.86
CA SER A 80 12.70 10.93 -26.99
C SER A 80 12.88 11.27 -28.47
N SER A 81 11.81 11.69 -29.13
CA SER A 81 11.88 12.23 -30.48
C SER A 81 12.46 13.65 -30.43
N ASP A 82 13.45 13.94 -31.28
CA ASP A 82 13.99 15.30 -31.49
C ASP A 82 12.98 16.25 -32.17
N VAL A 83 11.76 15.77 -32.40
CA VAL A 83 10.68 16.50 -33.06
C VAL A 83 9.94 17.31 -31.99
N GLU A 84 10.13 18.62 -31.95
CA GLU A 84 9.33 19.49 -31.08
C GLU A 84 7.87 19.50 -31.53
N LEU A 85 6.94 19.24 -30.59
CA LEU A 85 5.51 19.48 -30.83
C LEU A 85 5.26 20.97 -31.02
N THR A 86 4.50 21.33 -32.05
CA THR A 86 4.01 22.70 -32.19
C THR A 86 3.03 23.01 -31.05
N THR A 87 2.86 24.31 -30.72
CA THR A 87 1.92 24.77 -29.67
C THR A 87 0.47 24.33 -29.87
N THR A 88 0.11 23.81 -31.05
CA THR A 88 -1.22 23.31 -31.38
C THR A 88 -1.14 22.12 -32.34
N LEU A 89 -1.66 20.97 -31.93
CA LEU A 89 -1.76 19.78 -32.77
C LEU A 89 -2.92 19.89 -33.77
N GLU A 90 -2.69 19.42 -34.99
CA GLU A 90 -3.72 19.34 -36.02
C GLU A 90 -4.50 18.02 -35.92
N THR A 91 -5.72 18.02 -36.46
CA THR A 91 -6.48 16.78 -36.59
C THR A 91 -5.75 15.84 -37.54
N GLY A 92 -5.49 14.63 -37.06
CA GLY A 92 -4.79 13.60 -37.80
C GLY A 92 -3.34 13.38 -37.38
N THR A 93 -2.77 14.25 -36.54
CA THR A 93 -1.40 14.10 -36.04
C THR A 93 -1.29 12.84 -35.19
N ARG A 94 -0.24 12.05 -35.46
CA ARG A 94 0.14 10.86 -34.72
C ARG A 94 0.94 11.26 -33.49
N VAL A 95 0.56 10.71 -32.36
CA VAL A 95 1.08 11.15 -31.07
C VAL A 95 1.14 9.99 -30.10
N PHE A 96 2.05 10.11 -29.14
CA PHE A 96 2.03 9.32 -27.92
C PHE A 96 1.20 10.05 -26.88
N VAL A 97 0.32 9.35 -26.18
CA VAL A 97 -0.54 9.95 -25.15
C VAL A 97 -0.44 9.15 -23.87
N ASN A 98 -0.11 9.84 -22.77
CA ASN A 98 -0.11 9.26 -21.44
C ASN A 98 -1.55 8.91 -21.03
N TRP A 99 -1.95 7.64 -21.16
CA TRP A 99 -3.32 7.18 -20.96
C TRP A 99 -3.77 7.35 -19.52
N LYS A 100 -4.92 8.00 -19.32
CA LYS A 100 -5.46 8.42 -18.00
C LYS A 100 -4.47 9.09 -17.04
N ASN A 101 -3.31 9.53 -17.53
CA ASN A 101 -2.18 10.05 -16.75
C ASN A 101 -1.49 9.02 -15.83
N TYR A 102 -1.58 7.72 -16.14
CA TYR A 102 -0.93 6.65 -15.36
C TYR A 102 0.57 6.50 -15.59
N GLY A 103 1.15 7.29 -16.51
CA GLY A 103 2.59 7.33 -16.78
C GLY A 103 3.00 6.59 -18.05
N HIS A 104 2.12 5.77 -18.61
CA HIS A 104 2.36 5.00 -19.82
C HIS A 104 1.80 5.67 -21.07
N PHE A 105 2.63 5.79 -22.10
CA PHE A 105 2.26 6.44 -23.35
C PHE A 105 1.81 5.42 -24.40
N TYR A 106 0.59 5.55 -24.88
CA TYR A 106 0.04 4.73 -25.96
C TYR A 106 0.02 5.52 -27.26
N ALA A 107 0.22 4.83 -28.38
CA ALA A 107 0.13 5.43 -29.69
C ALA A 107 -1.33 5.72 -30.04
N GLY A 108 -1.54 6.87 -30.66
CA GLY A 108 -2.86 7.29 -31.10
C GLY A 108 -2.82 8.43 -32.10
N LYS A 109 -3.99 8.97 -32.37
CA LYS A 109 -4.22 10.01 -33.35
C LYS A 109 -5.13 11.07 -32.78
N VAL A 110 -4.76 12.33 -33.00
CA VAL A 110 -5.62 13.47 -32.67
C VAL A 110 -6.85 13.44 -33.59
N ALA A 111 -7.99 13.08 -33.03
CA ALA A 111 -9.25 13.02 -33.76
C ALA A 111 -9.92 14.39 -33.85
N ARG A 112 -9.78 15.22 -32.81
CA ARG A 112 -10.33 16.58 -32.78
C ARG A 112 -9.60 17.45 -31.75
N ARG A 113 -9.52 18.75 -32.02
CA ARG A 113 -9.18 19.77 -31.01
C ARG A 113 -10.44 20.41 -30.45
N ASN A 114 -10.55 20.47 -29.13
CA ASN A 114 -11.66 21.09 -28.43
C ASN A 114 -11.44 22.60 -28.27
N GLN A 115 -12.53 23.35 -28.00
CA GLN A 115 -12.49 24.81 -27.89
C GLN A 115 -11.69 25.29 -26.67
N ASP A 116 -11.63 24.48 -25.63
CA ASP A 116 -10.89 24.73 -24.38
C ASP A 116 -9.37 24.47 -24.50
N GLY A 117 -8.91 23.98 -25.66
CA GLY A 117 -7.50 23.65 -25.91
C GLY A 117 -7.11 22.21 -25.58
N THR A 118 -8.06 21.37 -25.16
CA THR A 118 -7.87 19.92 -25.00
C THR A 118 -8.07 19.18 -26.33
N TYR A 119 -7.78 17.88 -26.34
CA TYR A 119 -7.83 17.03 -27.53
C TYR A 119 -8.67 15.78 -27.31
N LEU A 120 -9.40 15.39 -28.35
CA LEU A 120 -9.98 14.06 -28.49
C LEU A 120 -8.95 13.17 -29.18
N ILE A 121 -8.60 12.07 -28.54
CA ILE A 121 -7.61 11.10 -29.01
C ILE A 121 -8.32 9.79 -29.33
N HIS A 122 -8.03 9.23 -30.50
CA HIS A 122 -8.33 7.85 -30.83
C HIS A 122 -7.03 7.06 -30.73
N PHE A 123 -6.98 6.08 -29.83
CA PHE A 123 -5.83 5.19 -29.69
C PHE A 123 -5.86 4.09 -30.75
N ASP A 124 -4.71 3.47 -30.99
CA ASP A 124 -4.58 2.42 -32.02
C ASP A 124 -5.27 1.11 -31.63
N ASP A 125 -5.46 0.89 -30.34
CA ASP A 125 -6.21 -0.24 -29.76
C ASP A 125 -7.74 -0.09 -29.84
N GLY A 126 -8.23 1.04 -30.34
CA GLY A 126 -9.66 1.35 -30.47
C GLY A 126 -10.25 2.14 -29.30
N ASP A 127 -9.48 2.43 -28.25
CA ASP A 127 -9.91 3.31 -27.17
C ASP A 127 -10.07 4.75 -27.65
N VAL A 128 -10.95 5.48 -26.97
CA VAL A 128 -11.18 6.91 -27.22
C VAL A 128 -11.12 7.65 -25.89
N GLU A 129 -10.30 8.71 -25.84
CA GLU A 129 -10.24 9.60 -24.68
C GLU A 129 -10.45 11.04 -25.13
N ASP A 130 -11.45 11.70 -24.53
CA ASP A 130 -11.73 13.13 -24.75
C ASP A 130 -11.13 13.99 -23.64
N HIS A 131 -10.98 15.28 -23.90
CA HIS A 131 -10.41 16.27 -22.98
C HIS A 131 -8.97 15.98 -22.54
N VAL A 132 -8.16 15.36 -23.41
CA VAL A 132 -6.74 15.12 -23.17
C VAL A 132 -5.97 16.44 -23.19
N ASN A 133 -5.28 16.75 -22.09
CA ASN A 133 -4.43 17.93 -21.97
C ASN A 133 -3.14 17.77 -22.77
N MET A 134 -2.65 18.87 -23.37
CA MET A 134 -1.41 18.88 -24.16
C MET A 134 -0.20 18.32 -23.40
N GLY A 135 -0.11 18.54 -22.08
CA GLY A 135 1.00 18.02 -21.26
C GLY A 135 1.08 16.50 -21.17
N ARG A 136 0.02 15.78 -21.58
CA ARG A 136 -0.01 14.31 -21.67
C ARG A 136 0.37 13.79 -23.06
N ILE A 137 0.61 14.68 -24.02
CA ILE A 137 0.85 14.32 -25.41
C ILE A 137 2.33 14.51 -25.74
N ARG A 138 2.93 13.52 -26.41
CA ARG A 138 4.31 13.51 -26.89
C ARG A 138 4.35 13.28 -28.41
N PRO A 139 5.39 13.79 -29.09
CA PRO A 139 5.58 13.54 -30.51
C PRO A 139 5.86 12.05 -30.76
N LEU A 140 5.25 11.50 -31.80
CA LEU A 140 5.47 10.14 -32.26
C LEU A 140 6.05 10.21 -33.67
N ASP A 141 7.29 9.73 -33.84
CA ASP A 141 7.89 9.55 -35.16
C ASP A 141 7.63 8.13 -35.65
N GLU A 142 6.65 7.97 -36.54
CA GLU A 142 6.26 6.67 -37.09
C GLU A 142 7.39 5.97 -37.86
N ASN A 143 8.39 6.73 -38.33
CA ASN A 143 9.49 6.19 -39.11
C ASN A 143 10.65 5.73 -38.22
N SER A 144 10.58 5.97 -36.91
CA SER A 144 11.60 5.53 -35.96
C SER A 144 11.41 4.06 -35.63
N GLU A 145 12.43 3.24 -35.90
CA GLU A 145 12.44 1.82 -35.53
C GLU A 145 12.24 1.63 -34.01
N ALA A 146 12.77 2.55 -33.19
CA ALA A 146 12.60 2.50 -31.74
C ALA A 146 11.13 2.77 -31.32
N VAL A 147 10.42 3.65 -32.03
CA VAL A 147 8.99 3.91 -31.79
C VAL A 147 8.16 2.71 -32.19
N GLN A 148 8.46 2.08 -33.33
CA GLN A 148 7.75 0.89 -33.79
C GLN A 148 7.96 -0.30 -32.85
N ALA A 149 9.19 -0.53 -32.40
CA ALA A 149 9.51 -1.59 -31.44
C ALA A 149 8.79 -1.40 -30.10
N TYR A 150 8.71 -0.16 -29.62
CA TYR A 150 7.95 0.19 -28.42
C TYR A 150 6.45 -0.13 -28.57
N ILE A 151 5.84 0.28 -29.68
CA ILE A 151 4.41 0.04 -29.93
C ILE A 151 4.11 -1.46 -30.04
N GLU A 152 4.95 -2.21 -30.76
CA GLU A 152 4.75 -3.65 -30.93
C GLU A 152 4.88 -4.40 -29.60
N HIS A 153 5.86 -4.03 -28.78
CA HIS A 153 6.06 -4.64 -27.46
C HIS A 153 4.89 -4.37 -26.51
N ASP A 154 4.37 -3.14 -26.47
CA ASP A 154 3.22 -2.78 -25.63
C ASP A 154 1.96 -3.53 -26.10
N ASN A 155 1.74 -3.63 -27.42
CA ASN A 155 0.64 -4.38 -27.99
C ASN A 155 0.74 -5.89 -27.72
N GLU A 156 1.96 -6.45 -27.74
CA GLU A 156 2.19 -7.86 -27.45
C GLU A 156 1.90 -8.17 -25.98
N ALA A 157 2.42 -7.38 -25.04
CA ALA A 157 2.18 -7.53 -23.61
C ALA A 157 0.69 -7.41 -23.25
N GLU A 158 0.01 -6.38 -23.80
CA GLU A 158 -1.43 -6.20 -23.58
C GLU A 158 -2.24 -7.37 -24.16
N ARG A 159 -1.88 -7.85 -25.35
CA ARG A 159 -2.55 -8.98 -26.00
C ARG A 159 -2.39 -10.27 -25.19
N GLU A 160 -1.19 -10.58 -24.70
CA GLU A 160 -0.96 -11.77 -23.88
C GLU A 160 -1.82 -11.76 -22.61
N LEU A 161 -1.90 -10.62 -21.91
CA LEU A 161 -2.76 -10.44 -20.74
C LEU A 161 -4.25 -10.60 -21.08
N ILE A 162 -4.71 -9.94 -22.15
CA ILE A 162 -6.09 -10.04 -22.63
C ILE A 162 -6.44 -11.50 -22.96
N GLU A 163 -5.56 -12.22 -23.66
CA GLU A 163 -5.77 -13.62 -24.03
C GLU A 163 -5.84 -14.52 -22.79
N ALA A 164 -5.02 -14.26 -21.77
CA ALA A 164 -5.07 -14.99 -20.50
C ALA A 164 -6.41 -14.82 -19.78
N PHE A 165 -6.94 -13.58 -19.69
CA PHE A 165 -8.25 -13.34 -19.10
C PHE A 165 -9.42 -13.86 -19.95
N GLN A 166 -9.28 -13.83 -21.28
CA GLN A 166 -10.31 -14.28 -22.20
C GLN A 166 -10.65 -15.77 -22.01
N VAL A 167 -9.74 -16.58 -21.47
CA VAL A 167 -10.00 -17.98 -21.10
C VAL A 167 -11.16 -18.10 -20.08
N PHE A 168 -11.34 -17.08 -19.24
CA PHE A 168 -12.37 -17.04 -18.21
C PHE A 168 -13.69 -16.40 -18.71
N ASP A 169 -13.64 -15.52 -19.70
CA ASP A 169 -14.83 -14.95 -20.36
C ASP A 169 -15.38 -15.86 -21.47
N LYS A 170 -16.11 -16.90 -21.05
CA LYS A 170 -16.78 -17.85 -21.95
C LYS A 170 -17.79 -17.20 -22.90
N THR A 171 -18.25 -16.00 -22.56
CA THR A 171 -19.29 -15.27 -23.29
C THR A 171 -18.73 -14.23 -24.26
N GLN A 172 -17.41 -13.99 -24.26
CA GLN A 172 -16.74 -12.98 -25.08
C GLN A 172 -17.36 -11.58 -24.93
N THR A 173 -17.79 -11.28 -23.71
CA THR A 173 -18.35 -9.97 -23.33
C THR A 173 -17.27 -8.89 -23.22
N GLY A 174 -16.01 -9.28 -23.03
CA GLY A 174 -14.93 -8.36 -22.66
C GLY A 174 -14.86 -8.10 -21.15
N THR A 175 -15.70 -8.75 -20.34
CA THR A 175 -15.67 -8.64 -18.89
C THR A 175 -15.60 -10.00 -18.21
N ILE A 176 -15.09 -10.02 -16.98
CA ILE A 176 -15.17 -11.16 -16.07
C ILE A 176 -15.82 -10.73 -14.74
N PRO A 177 -16.66 -11.56 -14.11
CA PRO A 177 -17.22 -11.24 -12.80
C PRO A 177 -16.11 -11.05 -11.76
N ALA A 178 -16.24 -10.09 -10.85
CA ALA A 178 -15.25 -9.83 -9.80
C ALA A 178 -14.99 -11.07 -8.91
N ARG A 179 -16.02 -11.89 -8.65
CA ARG A 179 -15.88 -13.21 -8.01
C ARG A 179 -14.98 -14.20 -8.76
N GLU A 180 -14.97 -14.14 -10.09
CA GLU A 180 -14.15 -15.00 -10.94
C GLU A 180 -12.70 -14.57 -10.84
N TYR A 181 -12.49 -13.25 -10.85
CA TYR A 181 -11.20 -12.62 -10.64
C TYR A 181 -10.62 -12.91 -9.25
N LEU A 182 -11.43 -12.79 -8.19
CA LEU A 182 -11.06 -13.22 -6.84
C LEU A 182 -10.62 -14.69 -6.84
N ARG A 183 -11.42 -15.58 -7.47
CA ARG A 183 -11.07 -16.99 -7.56
C ARG A 183 -9.73 -17.21 -8.27
N ILE A 184 -9.45 -16.48 -9.34
CA ILE A 184 -8.15 -16.54 -10.02
C ILE A 184 -7.03 -16.20 -9.03
N LEU A 185 -7.15 -15.10 -8.28
CA LEU A 185 -6.12 -14.66 -7.34
C LEU A 185 -5.93 -15.55 -6.11
N THR A 186 -6.99 -16.22 -5.65
CA THR A 186 -6.96 -16.98 -4.39
C THR A 186 -6.87 -18.49 -4.58
N GLU A 187 -7.18 -19.00 -5.78
CA GLU A 187 -7.19 -20.45 -6.04
C GLU A 187 -6.28 -20.87 -7.20
N ILE A 188 -5.83 -19.93 -8.04
CA ILE A 188 -5.12 -20.26 -9.28
C ILE A 188 -3.74 -19.59 -9.29
N GLY A 189 -2.69 -20.37 -9.00
CA GLY A 189 -1.30 -19.90 -8.97
C GLY A 189 -0.42 -20.75 -8.05
N GLU A 190 0.89 -20.49 -8.05
CA GLU A 190 1.85 -21.15 -7.13
C GLU A 190 1.85 -20.51 -5.73
N ASP A 191 1.44 -19.24 -5.64
CA ASP A 191 1.29 -18.48 -4.39
C ASP A 191 -0.08 -17.77 -4.33
N PRO A 192 -1.15 -18.48 -3.95
CA PRO A 192 -2.49 -17.90 -3.88
C PRO A 192 -2.55 -16.83 -2.78
N MET A 193 -3.12 -15.68 -3.11
CA MET A 193 -3.34 -14.64 -2.12
C MET A 193 -4.39 -15.05 -1.08
N PRO A 194 -4.24 -14.63 0.19
CA PRO A 194 -5.30 -14.78 1.16
C PRO A 194 -6.56 -14.07 0.68
N VAL A 195 -7.70 -14.77 0.75
CA VAL A 195 -9.01 -14.24 0.33
C VAL A 195 -9.30 -12.90 1.01
N GLU A 196 -8.94 -12.76 2.29
CA GLU A 196 -9.14 -11.54 3.05
C GLU A 196 -8.39 -10.34 2.46
N ASP A 197 -7.16 -10.54 1.99
CA ASP A 197 -6.34 -9.46 1.43
C ASP A 197 -6.92 -8.97 0.10
N VAL A 198 -7.35 -9.90 -0.75
CA VAL A 198 -7.99 -9.56 -2.04
C VAL A 198 -9.36 -8.90 -1.82
N LEU A 199 -10.13 -9.33 -0.81
CA LEU A 199 -11.41 -8.72 -0.48
C LEU A 199 -11.26 -7.31 0.08
N ASN A 200 -10.31 -7.09 0.99
CA ASN A 200 -10.00 -5.76 1.52
C ASN A 200 -9.65 -4.80 0.39
N GLU A 201 -8.82 -5.26 -0.54
CA GLU A 201 -8.45 -4.49 -1.72
C GLU A 201 -9.67 -4.18 -2.62
N PHE A 202 -10.57 -5.14 -2.85
CA PHE A 202 -11.80 -4.87 -3.61
C PHE A 202 -12.69 -3.82 -2.91
N VAL A 203 -12.80 -3.88 -1.58
CA VAL A 203 -13.54 -2.88 -0.80
C VAL A 203 -12.90 -1.51 -0.94
N ASP A 204 -11.58 -1.43 -0.84
CA ASP A 204 -10.82 -0.17 -0.97
C ASP A 204 -10.94 0.42 -2.38
N LEU A 205 -10.99 -0.43 -3.41
CA LEU A 205 -11.24 -0.02 -4.79
C LEU A 205 -12.72 0.24 -5.13
N GLY A 206 -13.64 -0.02 -4.20
CA GLY A 206 -15.07 0.08 -4.43
C GLY A 206 -15.62 -0.95 -5.43
N ILE A 207 -14.89 -2.04 -5.67
CA ILE A 207 -15.30 -3.13 -6.53
C ILE A 207 -16.21 -4.06 -5.72
N MET A 208 -17.47 -4.15 -6.13
CA MET A 208 -18.40 -5.09 -5.52
C MET A 208 -18.21 -6.49 -6.12
N LEU A 209 -18.47 -7.55 -5.36
CA LEU A 209 -18.32 -8.94 -5.83
C LEU A 209 -19.24 -9.31 -7.00
N ASP A 210 -20.31 -8.54 -7.22
CA ASP A 210 -21.23 -8.64 -8.35
C ASP A 210 -20.86 -7.71 -9.51
N SER A 211 -19.75 -6.97 -9.41
CA SER A 211 -19.25 -6.13 -10.49
C SER A 211 -18.65 -6.97 -11.61
N GLU A 212 -18.74 -6.43 -12.83
CA GLU A 212 -18.08 -6.95 -14.01
C GLU A 212 -16.78 -6.16 -14.22
N ILE A 213 -15.66 -6.88 -14.29
CA ILE A 213 -14.32 -6.31 -14.49
C ILE A 213 -14.01 -6.35 -15.99
N ASP A 214 -13.81 -5.19 -16.60
CA ASP A 214 -13.30 -5.08 -17.96
C ASP A 214 -11.81 -5.45 -17.96
N TYR A 215 -11.50 -6.64 -18.47
CA TYR A 215 -10.15 -7.17 -18.46
C TYR A 215 -9.25 -6.54 -19.53
N ARG A 216 -9.80 -5.80 -20.51
CA ARG A 216 -9.00 -5.00 -21.46
C ARG A 216 -8.50 -3.75 -20.77
N ALA A 217 -9.41 -3.04 -20.09
CA ALA A 217 -9.04 -1.88 -19.29
C ALA A 217 -8.07 -2.25 -18.17
N LEU A 218 -8.24 -3.44 -17.58
CA LEU A 218 -7.32 -4.00 -16.60
C LEU A 218 -5.96 -4.33 -17.22
N ALA A 219 -5.89 -5.11 -18.32
CA ALA A 219 -4.63 -5.46 -18.98
C ALA A 219 -3.84 -4.21 -19.40
N LYS A 220 -4.53 -3.21 -19.97
CA LYS A 220 -3.93 -1.91 -20.29
C LYS A 220 -3.45 -1.16 -19.05
N PHE A 221 -4.22 -1.20 -17.96
CA PHE A 221 -3.75 -0.66 -16.68
C PHE A 221 -2.49 -1.40 -16.20
N MET A 222 -2.44 -2.73 -16.29
CA MET A 222 -1.31 -3.57 -15.89
C MET A 222 -0.05 -3.23 -16.66
N VAL A 223 -0.11 -3.20 -17.98
CA VAL A 223 1.01 -2.74 -18.81
C VAL A 223 1.40 -1.29 -18.48
N ALA A 224 0.40 -0.44 -18.19
CA ALA A 224 0.65 0.95 -17.80
C ALA A 224 1.35 1.11 -16.45
N SER A 225 1.00 0.28 -15.47
CA SER A 225 1.57 0.25 -14.13
C SER A 225 2.81 -0.63 -14.02
N GLU A 226 3.10 -1.52 -14.96
CA GLU A 226 4.37 -2.28 -15.03
C GLU A 226 5.56 -1.34 -15.28
N ARG A 227 5.35 -0.15 -15.85
CA ARG A 227 6.39 0.90 -15.84
C ARG A 227 6.56 1.60 -14.48
N HIS A 228 5.67 1.33 -13.53
CA HIS A 228 5.90 1.53 -12.10
C HIS A 228 6.51 0.28 -11.43
N GLU A 229 6.83 -0.82 -12.11
CA GLU A 229 7.60 -1.93 -11.50
C GLU A 229 9.09 -1.59 -11.24
N SER A 230 9.54 -0.40 -11.63
CA SER A 230 10.77 0.20 -11.07
C SER A 230 10.51 1.20 -9.93
N ASP A 231 9.24 1.44 -9.59
CA ASP A 231 8.77 2.42 -8.62
C ASP A 231 7.56 1.90 -7.81
N TYR A 232 7.51 0.58 -7.50
CA TYR A 232 7.42 0.20 -6.09
C TYR A 232 8.55 0.94 -5.42
N SER A 233 8.32 2.20 -5.07
CA SER A 233 9.40 3.04 -4.65
C SER A 233 9.92 2.35 -3.41
N VAL A 234 11.13 1.80 -3.50
CA VAL A 234 11.99 1.69 -2.34
C VAL A 234 12.00 3.13 -1.85
N LYS A 235 11.11 3.45 -0.90
CA LYS A 235 10.86 4.82 -0.46
C LYS A 235 12.24 5.38 -0.18
N LYS A 236 12.65 6.35 -0.99
CA LYS A 236 14.09 6.67 -1.02
C LYS A 236 14.51 7.07 0.38
N GLU A 237 15.55 6.42 0.86
CA GLU A 237 16.05 6.67 2.20
C GLU A 237 16.77 8.00 2.20
N VAL A 238 16.25 8.95 2.96
CA VAL A 238 16.81 10.28 3.10
C VAL A 238 17.30 10.44 4.52
N VAL A 239 18.60 10.67 4.66
CA VAL A 239 19.19 10.94 5.97
C VAL A 239 18.82 12.36 6.39
N ILE A 240 18.27 12.50 7.60
CA ILE A 240 17.87 13.78 8.16
C ILE A 240 18.53 14.01 9.52
N HIS A 241 18.92 15.26 9.77
CA HIS A 241 19.51 15.73 11.02
C HIS A 241 18.69 16.87 11.61
N ASP A 242 18.94 17.22 12.88
CA ASP A 242 18.14 18.16 13.66
C ASP A 242 16.63 17.83 13.63
N ALA A 243 16.31 16.53 13.63
CA ALA A 243 14.96 16.03 13.45
C ALA A 243 14.07 16.32 14.66
N SER A 244 12.81 16.67 14.40
CA SER A 244 11.74 16.81 15.41
C SER A 244 10.42 16.38 14.81
N ILE A 245 9.56 15.74 15.62
CA ILE A 245 8.21 15.35 15.21
C ILE A 245 7.21 16.22 15.98
N GLU A 246 6.32 16.88 15.25
CA GLU A 246 5.19 17.65 15.78
C GLU A 246 3.95 17.29 14.94
N GLU A 247 2.84 16.92 15.60
CA GLU A 247 1.56 16.58 14.94
C GLU A 247 1.71 15.61 13.74
N ASP A 248 2.45 14.50 13.94
CA ASP A 248 2.75 13.48 12.94
C ASP A 248 3.52 13.97 11.70
N ILE A 249 4.18 15.12 11.79
CA ILE A 249 5.06 15.66 10.75
C ILE A 249 6.50 15.67 11.24
N LEU A 250 7.39 15.05 10.47
CA LEU A 250 8.83 15.11 10.68
C LEU A 250 9.40 16.38 10.05
N SER A 251 10.11 17.16 10.84
CA SER A 251 10.85 18.34 10.41
C SER A 251 12.33 18.17 10.68
N GLY A 252 13.20 18.71 9.82
CA GLY A 252 14.64 18.61 10.00
C GLY A 252 15.44 19.08 8.78
N TYR A 253 16.75 18.88 8.81
CA TYR A 253 17.66 19.15 7.71
C TYR A 253 17.97 17.86 6.94
N ALA A 254 17.47 17.75 5.71
CA ALA A 254 17.65 16.58 4.87
C ALA A 254 18.88 16.71 3.96
N TYR A 255 19.63 15.63 3.83
CA TYR A 255 20.75 15.53 2.91
C TYR A 255 20.31 14.82 1.62
N ALA A 256 20.46 15.51 0.49
CA ALA A 256 20.19 14.97 -0.84
C ALA A 256 18.77 14.38 -1.03
N HIS A 257 17.73 15.10 -0.59
CA HIS A 257 16.36 14.69 -0.85
C HIS A 257 16.08 14.65 -2.37
N PRO A 258 15.58 13.54 -2.95
CA PRO A 258 15.49 13.36 -4.41
C PRO A 258 14.71 14.46 -5.15
N LYS A 259 13.67 15.02 -4.51
CA LYS A 259 12.82 16.08 -5.08
C LYS A 259 13.12 17.48 -4.56
N LEU A 260 13.68 17.59 -3.36
CA LEU A 260 13.77 18.87 -2.63
C LEU A 260 15.22 19.33 -2.45
N GLY A 261 16.20 18.51 -2.82
CA GLY A 261 17.61 18.80 -2.66
C GLY A 261 18.06 18.74 -1.20
N GLU A 262 19.09 19.51 -0.88
CA GLU A 262 19.62 19.63 0.47
C GLU A 262 19.00 20.87 1.17
N GLY A 263 18.50 20.69 2.40
CA GLY A 263 17.96 21.82 3.16
C GLY A 263 16.97 21.41 4.25
N ARG A 264 16.37 22.43 4.91
CA ARG A 264 15.30 22.20 5.88
C ARG A 264 14.01 21.84 5.17
N ILE A 265 13.40 20.74 5.60
CA ILE A 265 12.16 20.21 5.03
C ILE A 265 11.17 19.82 6.13
N ASN A 266 9.91 19.73 5.74
CA ASN A 266 8.84 19.08 6.49
C ASN A 266 8.33 17.90 5.66
N SER A 267 8.11 16.77 6.31
CA SER A 267 7.56 15.59 5.66
C SER A 267 6.05 15.71 5.45
N SER A 268 5.48 14.74 4.72
CA SER A 268 4.05 14.44 4.87
C SER A 268 3.77 13.80 6.24
N THR A 269 2.51 13.46 6.49
CA THR A 269 2.11 12.63 7.63
C THR A 269 2.95 11.36 7.71
N ILE A 270 3.41 11.05 8.92
CA ILE A 270 4.12 9.82 9.26
C ILE A 270 3.12 8.68 9.27
N LEU A 271 3.45 7.59 8.58
CA LEU A 271 2.65 6.37 8.53
C LEU A 271 3.13 5.37 9.59
N ASP A 272 4.44 5.25 9.76
CA ASP A 272 5.06 4.33 10.73
C ASP A 272 6.44 4.82 11.18
N ILE A 273 6.87 4.40 12.37
CA ILE A 273 8.21 4.64 12.90
C ILE A 273 8.76 3.35 13.51
N THR A 274 9.84 2.85 12.93
CA THR A 274 10.58 1.70 13.47
C THR A 274 11.98 2.10 13.92
N TYR A 275 12.57 1.30 14.80
CA TYR A 275 13.93 1.52 15.29
C TYR A 275 14.78 0.26 15.09
N ASP A 276 16.01 0.44 14.63
CA ASP A 276 16.98 -0.65 14.50
C ASP A 276 17.71 -0.96 15.83
N GLU A 277 18.56 -1.98 15.83
CA GLU A 277 19.39 -2.37 16.99
C GLU A 277 20.33 -1.25 17.49
N ARG A 278 20.63 -0.27 16.64
CA ARG A 278 21.50 0.88 16.94
C ARG A 278 20.69 2.12 17.35
N ALA A 279 19.38 1.97 17.52
CA ALA A 279 18.41 3.03 17.79
C ALA A 279 18.39 4.14 16.71
N THR A 280 18.74 3.79 15.47
CA THR A 280 18.43 4.58 14.28
C THR A 280 16.94 4.46 14.01
N ALA A 281 16.27 5.59 13.86
CA ALA A 281 14.86 5.59 13.49
C ALA A 281 14.70 5.54 11.98
N ARG A 282 13.78 4.68 11.53
CA ARG A 282 13.29 4.63 10.17
C ARG A 282 11.85 5.16 10.19
N VAL A 283 11.68 6.40 9.73
CA VAL A 283 10.40 7.11 9.73
C VAL A 283 9.79 7.00 8.35
N GLU A 284 8.69 6.29 8.25
CA GLU A 284 8.00 6.02 7.00
C GLU A 284 6.93 7.07 6.73
N THR A 285 6.97 7.67 5.54
CA THR A 285 5.99 8.67 5.09
C THR A 285 5.40 8.25 3.75
N ARG A 286 4.53 9.09 3.15
CA ARG A 286 3.80 8.73 1.92
C ARG A 286 4.73 8.23 0.79
N ASN A 287 5.82 8.95 0.54
CA ASN A 287 6.69 8.72 -0.62
C ASN A 287 8.20 8.66 -0.27
N THR A 288 8.57 8.72 1.01
CA THR A 288 9.98 8.85 1.43
C THR A 288 10.16 8.20 2.79
N VAL A 289 11.30 7.56 3.00
CA VAL A 289 11.69 7.04 4.30
C VAL A 289 12.80 7.91 4.83
N PHE A 290 12.60 8.48 6.01
CA PHE A 290 13.61 9.29 6.65
C PHE A 290 14.40 8.45 7.64
N ILE A 291 15.73 8.48 7.48
CA ILE A 291 16.65 7.81 8.39
C ILE A 291 17.19 8.85 9.35
N VAL A 292 16.83 8.71 10.63
CA VAL A 292 17.28 9.58 11.70
C VAL A 292 18.24 8.79 12.60
N GLY A 293 19.51 9.14 12.58
CA GLY A 293 20.47 8.57 13.53
C GLY A 293 20.11 8.90 14.99
N PRO A 294 20.62 8.15 15.98
CA PRO A 294 20.30 8.38 17.39
C PRO A 294 20.70 9.76 17.91
N THR A 295 21.70 10.39 17.30
CA THR A 295 22.13 11.78 17.56
C THR A 295 21.58 12.79 16.56
N GLY A 296 20.81 12.34 15.57
CA GLY A 296 20.20 13.17 14.52
C GLY A 296 18.94 13.90 14.98
N TRP A 297 18.45 13.63 16.20
CA TRP A 297 17.27 14.25 16.78
C TRP A 297 17.61 15.57 17.50
N LYS A 298 16.91 16.64 17.12
CA LYS A 298 16.87 17.88 17.90
C LYS A 298 16.02 17.71 19.16
N VAL A 299 14.87 17.03 19.01
CA VAL A 299 14.02 16.59 20.11
C VAL A 299 13.71 15.12 19.88
N ARG A 300 14.16 14.25 20.78
CA ARG A 300 13.94 12.81 20.66
C ARG A 300 12.47 12.48 20.98
N PRO A 301 11.81 11.64 20.16
CA PRO A 301 10.48 11.11 20.46
C PRO A 301 10.47 10.36 21.79
N GLU A 302 9.34 10.35 22.51
CA GLU A 302 9.23 9.71 23.83
C GLU A 302 9.53 8.19 23.77
N ASN A 303 9.06 7.53 22.71
CA ASN A 303 9.25 6.10 22.44
C ASN A 303 10.63 5.73 21.88
N HIS A 304 11.57 6.67 21.80
CA HIS A 304 12.91 6.40 21.28
C HIS A 304 13.69 5.41 22.17
N PRO A 305 14.38 4.38 21.64
CA PRO A 305 15.05 3.35 22.44
C PRO A 305 16.07 3.89 23.46
N PHE A 306 16.81 4.94 23.13
CA PHE A 306 17.70 5.64 24.07
C PHE A 306 17.03 6.38 25.24
N ASN A 307 15.72 6.54 25.25
CA ASN A 307 15.00 7.04 26.43
C ASN A 307 14.78 5.93 27.47
N ASN A 308 14.93 4.66 27.08
CA ASN A 308 14.80 3.55 28.02
C ASN A 308 16.01 3.50 28.96
N PRO A 309 15.79 3.46 30.28
CA PRO A 309 16.86 3.39 31.27
C PRO A 309 17.67 2.09 31.21
N PHE A 310 17.15 1.04 30.56
CA PHE A 310 17.77 -0.27 30.46
C PHE A 310 17.76 -0.81 29.02
N THR A 311 18.69 -1.72 28.70
CA THR A 311 18.84 -2.33 27.36
C THR A 311 18.64 -3.84 27.40
N ILE A 312 18.25 -4.45 26.26
CA ILE A 312 18.15 -5.91 26.12
C ILE A 312 19.53 -6.56 26.40
N GLY A 313 19.53 -7.67 27.13
CA GLY A 313 20.72 -8.38 27.58
C GLY A 313 21.43 -7.74 28.79
N GLN A 314 20.96 -6.58 29.28
CA GLN A 314 21.56 -5.94 30.44
C GLN A 314 21.31 -6.76 31.71
N LYS A 315 22.35 -6.97 32.50
CA LYS A 315 22.23 -7.53 33.85
C LYS A 315 21.64 -6.49 34.79
N VAL A 316 20.58 -6.89 35.50
CA VAL A 316 19.81 -6.03 36.39
C VAL A 316 19.46 -6.80 37.66
N SER A 317 19.28 -6.05 38.75
CA SER A 317 18.69 -6.60 39.97
C SER A 317 17.18 -6.37 39.91
N ILE A 318 16.42 -7.43 40.15
CA ILE A 318 14.97 -7.50 39.98
C ILE A 318 14.32 -7.64 41.35
N GLU A 319 13.40 -6.75 41.69
CA GLU A 319 12.62 -6.87 42.92
C GLU A 319 11.54 -7.94 42.77
N TRP A 320 11.50 -8.91 43.69
CA TRP A 320 10.38 -9.84 43.85
C TRP A 320 10.07 -10.03 45.34
N ASN A 321 8.82 -9.76 45.72
CA ASN A 321 8.33 -9.85 47.10
C ASN A 321 9.23 -9.14 48.14
N GLY A 322 9.70 -7.93 47.80
CA GLY A 322 10.56 -7.10 48.67
C GLY A 322 12.03 -7.53 48.76
N THR A 323 12.45 -8.54 48.00
CA THR A 323 13.85 -8.99 47.91
C THR A 323 14.36 -8.81 46.47
N TRP A 324 15.64 -8.46 46.31
CA TRP A 324 16.26 -8.24 45.00
C TRP A 324 17.02 -9.48 44.54
N TRP A 325 16.81 -9.87 43.28
CA TRP A 325 17.39 -11.06 42.65
C TRP A 325 18.13 -10.66 41.37
N ASP A 326 19.29 -11.27 41.12
CA ASP A 326 20.03 -11.00 39.89
C ASP A 326 19.34 -11.65 38.69
N GLY A 327 19.34 -10.94 37.57
CA GLY A 327 18.79 -11.42 36.32
C GLY A 327 19.22 -10.58 35.13
N GLN A 328 18.51 -10.75 34.03
CA GLN A 328 18.78 -10.03 32.79
C GLN A 328 17.50 -9.66 32.07
N ILE A 329 17.57 -8.61 31.26
CA ILE A 329 16.47 -8.20 30.40
C ILE A 329 16.52 -9.02 29.11
N LEU A 330 15.40 -9.66 28.75
CA LEU A 330 15.24 -10.44 27.54
C LEU A 330 14.59 -9.65 26.41
N ASP A 331 13.64 -8.77 26.72
CA ASP A 331 12.90 -7.96 25.73
C ASP A 331 12.39 -6.67 26.38
N ILE A 332 12.09 -5.64 25.58
CA ILE A 332 11.58 -4.33 26.04
C ILE A 332 10.40 -3.92 25.15
N LYS A 333 9.27 -3.64 25.78
CA LYS A 333 8.06 -3.12 25.10
C LYS A 333 7.56 -1.93 25.88
N GLU A 334 7.66 -0.76 25.28
CA GLU A 334 7.27 0.53 25.87
C GLU A 334 7.95 0.75 27.23
N ASP A 335 7.18 0.68 28.33
CA ASP A 335 7.63 0.88 29.71
C ASP A 335 7.83 -0.44 30.49
N LYS A 336 7.67 -1.60 29.82
CA LYS A 336 7.80 -2.94 30.42
C LYS A 336 9.02 -3.67 29.88
N TYR A 337 9.60 -4.47 30.75
CA TYR A 337 10.82 -5.22 30.53
C TYR A 337 10.53 -6.70 30.79
N LEU A 338 10.72 -7.55 29.79
CA LEU A 338 10.73 -8.99 30.01
C LEU A 338 12.03 -9.35 30.70
N ILE A 339 11.93 -9.96 31.85
CA ILE A 339 13.09 -10.34 32.67
C ILE A 339 13.23 -11.84 32.76
N SER A 340 14.47 -12.28 32.99
CA SER A 340 14.77 -13.65 33.40
C SER A 340 15.65 -13.65 34.63
N TYR A 341 15.26 -14.46 35.62
CA TYR A 341 16.00 -14.59 36.88
C TYR A 341 17.20 -15.52 36.71
N GLN A 342 18.36 -15.12 37.23
CA GLN A 342 19.58 -15.91 37.14
C GLN A 342 19.44 -17.21 37.95
N ASN A 343 19.72 -18.35 37.30
CA ASN A 343 19.58 -19.71 37.85
C ASN A 343 18.14 -20.22 38.01
N TYR A 344 17.17 -19.57 37.37
CA TYR A 344 15.77 -20.03 37.31
C TYR A 344 15.38 -20.35 35.87
N SER A 345 14.31 -21.14 35.70
CA SER A 345 13.78 -21.52 34.38
C SER A 345 12.94 -20.41 33.74
N SER A 346 12.81 -20.42 32.42
CA SER A 346 12.01 -19.45 31.65
C SER A 346 10.52 -19.42 32.01
N SER A 347 10.02 -20.44 32.73
CA SER A 347 8.67 -20.42 33.32
C SER A 347 8.46 -19.31 34.36
N TRP A 348 9.53 -18.67 34.82
CA TRP A 348 9.52 -17.53 35.76
C TRP A 348 9.73 -16.19 35.06
N ASP A 349 9.90 -16.18 33.73
CA ASP A 349 10.07 -14.95 32.98
C ASP A 349 8.75 -14.16 33.03
N GLU A 350 8.85 -12.88 33.42
CA GLU A 350 7.70 -12.01 33.58
C GLU A 350 7.99 -10.61 33.01
N TRP A 351 6.92 -9.89 32.64
CA TRP A 351 7.02 -8.49 32.26
C TRP A 351 6.91 -7.61 33.50
N VAL A 352 7.93 -6.78 33.75
CA VAL A 352 7.97 -5.88 34.92
C VAL A 352 8.21 -4.45 34.48
N GLY A 353 7.72 -3.47 35.24
CA GLY A 353 8.03 -2.06 35.02
C GLY A 353 9.43 -1.68 35.55
N ALA A 354 9.97 -0.56 35.07
CA ALA A 354 11.29 -0.05 35.47
C ALA A 354 11.46 0.13 36.99
N SER A 355 10.38 0.33 37.74
CA SER A 355 10.40 0.48 39.21
C SER A 355 10.93 -0.76 39.94
N ARG A 356 10.75 -1.95 39.35
CA ARG A 356 11.25 -3.23 39.91
C ARG A 356 12.68 -3.55 39.46
N LEU A 357 13.35 -2.65 38.75
CA LEU A 357 14.68 -2.89 38.17
C LEU A 357 15.73 -1.93 38.74
N ARG A 358 16.93 -2.46 38.98
CA ARG A 358 18.12 -1.68 39.35
C ARG A 358 19.30 -2.08 38.49
N LYS A 359 20.12 -1.10 38.11
CA LYS A 359 21.41 -1.35 37.47
C LYS A 359 22.34 -1.99 38.49
N ILE A 360 23.04 -3.04 38.07
CA ILE A 360 24.09 -3.72 38.85
C ILE A 360 25.44 -3.09 38.52
#